data_AF-A0A922XDH9-F1
#
_entry.id   AF-A0A922XDH9-F1
#
_cell.length_a   1.000
_cell.length_b   1.000
_cell.length_c   1.000
_cell.angle_alpha   90.00
_cell.angle_beta   90.00
_cell.angle_gamma   90.00
#
_symmetry.space_group_name_H-M   'P 1'
#
loop_
_entity.id
_entity.type
_entity.pdbx_description
1 polymer ?
#
loop_
_entity_poly.entity_id
_entity_poly.type
_entity_poly.pdbx_seq_one_letter_code
_entity_poly.pdbx_strand_id
1 'polypeptide(L)'
;MSLAKQLLADLAAAVGQQSQPFTISAGPRTIHCHALQCDAFAATIDELALETPELAAATVVQLQTASQSLSKRVNYLLEPIAPIETDAQGCSVQLRSNPPQRDDNGRRYYELLLRRGGSVALCRFEKQPGQPRVRIPAALTHEVIGRLIDDFAATVDGI
;
A
#
# COMPACT_ATOMS: atom_id res chain seq x y z
N MET A 1 12.19 -3.16 -17.53
CA MET A 1 11.31 -4.06 -16.74
C MET A 1 10.33 -3.20 -15.95
N SER A 2 9.13 -3.70 -15.64
CA SER A 2 8.20 -2.96 -14.76
C SER A 2 8.67 -3.00 -13.31
N LEU A 3 8.27 -2.00 -12.50
CA LEU A 3 8.57 -1.91 -11.07
C LEU A 3 8.17 -3.19 -10.33
N ALA A 4 6.96 -3.69 -10.60
CA ALA A 4 6.46 -4.94 -10.00
C ALA A 4 7.37 -6.12 -10.31
N LYS A 5 7.74 -6.33 -11.59
CA LYS A 5 8.58 -7.46 -11.98
C LYS A 5 9.94 -7.46 -11.28
N GLN A 6 10.55 -6.29 -11.14
CA GLN A 6 11.83 -6.18 -10.46
C GLN A 6 11.71 -6.45 -8.96
N LEU A 7 10.72 -5.85 -8.27
CA LEU A 7 10.53 -6.13 -6.84
C LEU A 7 10.25 -7.62 -6.59
N LEU A 8 9.40 -8.26 -7.40
CA LEU A 8 9.07 -9.67 -7.23
C LEU A 8 10.29 -10.59 -7.45
N ALA A 9 11.19 -10.23 -8.38
CA ALA A 9 12.45 -10.95 -8.56
C ALA A 9 13.36 -10.81 -7.33
N ASP A 10 13.44 -9.60 -6.77
CA ASP A 10 14.27 -9.33 -5.60
C ASP A 10 13.73 -10.00 -4.33
N LEU A 11 12.40 -10.00 -4.13
CA LEU A 11 11.75 -10.76 -3.05
C LEU A 11 12.01 -12.26 -3.18
N ALA A 12 11.94 -12.82 -4.40
CA ALA A 12 12.22 -14.24 -4.64
C ALA A 12 13.70 -14.59 -4.42
N ALA A 13 14.63 -13.70 -4.77
CA ALA A 13 16.05 -13.88 -4.49
C ALA A 13 16.38 -13.76 -2.98
N ALA A 14 15.51 -13.10 -2.22
CA ALA A 14 15.65 -12.88 -0.79
C ALA A 14 15.03 -13.98 0.10
N VAL A 15 14.54 -15.08 -0.48
CA VAL A 15 13.93 -16.17 0.30
C VAL A 15 14.90 -16.72 1.35
N GLY A 16 14.43 -16.80 2.60
CA GLY A 16 15.22 -17.26 3.75
C GLY A 16 16.23 -16.24 4.29
N GLN A 17 16.29 -15.03 3.74
CA GLN A 17 17.11 -13.95 4.28
C GLN A 17 16.41 -13.23 5.44
N GLN A 18 17.18 -12.44 6.19
CA GLN A 18 16.66 -11.58 7.25
C GLN A 18 15.85 -10.40 6.68
N SER A 19 15.14 -9.71 7.56
CA SER A 19 14.40 -8.49 7.23
C SER A 19 15.30 -7.46 6.54
N GLN A 20 14.81 -6.90 5.42
CA GLN A 20 15.54 -5.91 4.65
C GLN A 20 14.60 -4.98 3.86
N PRO A 21 15.02 -3.72 3.64
CA PRO A 21 14.32 -2.81 2.75
C PRO A 21 14.67 -3.08 1.28
N PHE A 22 13.68 -2.94 0.40
CA PHE A 22 13.83 -2.94 -1.05
C PHE A 22 13.44 -1.57 -1.60
N THR A 23 14.27 -1.05 -2.49
CA THR A 23 14.05 0.23 -3.18
C THR A 23 14.26 0.04 -4.67
N ILE A 24 13.19 0.12 -5.45
CA ILE A 24 13.20 -0.12 -6.90
C ILE A 24 12.75 1.14 -7.62
N SER A 25 13.59 1.68 -8.50
CA SER A 25 13.27 2.91 -9.25
C SER A 25 13.11 2.63 -10.75
N ALA A 26 12.11 3.27 -11.36
CA ALA A 26 11.90 3.30 -12.80
C ALA A 26 11.37 4.66 -13.22
N GLY A 27 12.22 5.47 -13.85
CA GLY A 27 11.89 6.85 -14.20
C GLY A 27 11.60 7.68 -12.93
N PRO A 28 10.48 8.42 -12.86
CA PRO A 28 10.14 9.25 -11.71
C PRO A 28 9.56 8.45 -10.52
N ARG A 29 9.29 7.15 -10.68
CA ARG A 29 8.61 6.33 -9.68
C ARG A 29 9.60 5.44 -8.94
N THR A 30 9.44 5.38 -7.62
CA THR A 30 10.22 4.51 -6.75
C THR A 30 9.28 3.68 -5.88
N ILE A 31 9.47 2.36 -5.86
CA ILE A 31 8.82 1.47 -4.92
C ILE A 31 9.72 1.29 -3.70
N HIS A 32 9.14 1.50 -2.52
CA HIS A 32 9.71 1.12 -1.24
C HIS A 32 8.91 -0.05 -0.67
N CYS A 33 9.61 -1.10 -0.25
CA CYS A 33 9.00 -2.24 0.42
C CYS A 33 9.90 -2.67 1.58
N HIS A 34 9.37 -2.74 2.79
CA HIS A 34 10.10 -3.31 3.92
C HIS A 34 9.63 -4.74 4.16
N ALA A 35 10.42 -5.73 3.75
CA ALA A 35 10.11 -7.12 3.99
C ALA A 35 10.73 -7.59 5.31
N LEU A 36 9.92 -8.23 6.13
CA LEU A 36 10.35 -8.91 7.35
C LEU A 36 10.75 -10.35 7.09
N GLN A 37 10.04 -11.00 6.15
CA GLN A 37 10.29 -12.36 5.72
C GLN A 37 9.88 -12.51 4.26
N CYS A 38 10.71 -13.19 3.48
CA CYS A 38 10.41 -13.59 2.11
C CYS A 38 10.32 -15.11 2.01
N ASP A 39 9.24 -15.58 1.40
CA ASP A 39 8.96 -17.00 1.12
C ASP A 39 8.83 -17.20 -0.40
N ALA A 40 8.73 -18.45 -0.86
CA ALA A 40 8.71 -18.76 -2.29
C ALA A 40 7.56 -18.06 -3.07
N PHE A 41 6.43 -17.79 -2.41
CA PHE A 41 5.22 -17.25 -3.04
C PHE A 41 4.61 -16.05 -2.29
N ALA A 42 5.24 -15.61 -1.21
CA ALA A 42 4.69 -14.58 -0.34
C ALA A 42 5.81 -13.81 0.36
N ALA A 43 5.48 -12.62 0.83
CA ALA A 43 6.33 -11.87 1.74
C ALA A 43 5.47 -11.32 2.88
N THR A 44 6.07 -11.30 4.07
CA THR A 44 5.55 -10.54 5.20
C THR A 44 6.21 -9.17 5.18
N ILE A 45 5.41 -8.12 5.03
CA ILE A 45 5.90 -6.74 4.84
C ILE A 45 5.31 -5.80 5.88
N ASP A 46 6.05 -4.75 6.26
CA ASP A 46 5.51 -3.67 7.10
C ASP A 46 4.82 -2.58 6.29
N GLU A 47 5.35 -2.30 5.10
CA GLU A 47 4.90 -1.21 4.22
C GLU A 47 5.23 -1.53 2.78
N LEU A 48 4.31 -1.14 1.88
CA LEU A 48 4.53 -1.07 0.44
C LEU A 48 4.12 0.32 -0.03
N ALA A 49 5.06 1.08 -0.60
CA ALA A 49 4.82 2.44 -1.05
C ALA A 49 5.35 2.67 -2.46
N LEU A 50 4.61 3.46 -3.25
CA LEU A 50 5.08 4.08 -4.48
C LEU A 50 5.25 5.58 -4.23
N GLU A 51 6.49 6.05 -4.31
CA GLU A 51 6.86 7.47 -4.26
C GLU A 51 7.04 8.01 -5.67
N THR A 52 6.55 9.24 -5.91
CA THR A 52 6.71 9.91 -7.21
C THR A 52 6.48 11.43 -7.10
N PRO A 53 7.28 12.26 -7.80
CA PRO A 53 7.02 13.68 -7.91
C PRO A 53 5.81 14.00 -8.80
N GLU A 54 5.27 13.04 -9.55
CA GLU A 54 4.08 13.24 -10.42
C GLU A 54 2.85 13.68 -9.60
N LEU A 55 2.79 13.31 -8.32
CA LEU A 55 1.73 13.74 -7.41
C LEU A 55 1.93 15.15 -6.85
N ALA A 56 3.01 15.86 -7.17
CA ALA A 56 3.33 17.16 -6.55
C ALA A 56 2.28 18.24 -6.86
N ALA A 57 1.71 18.23 -8.07
CA ALA A 57 0.69 19.18 -8.51
C ALA A 57 -0.76 18.70 -8.28
N ALA A 58 -0.95 17.51 -7.68
CA ALA A 58 -2.28 16.93 -7.50
C ALA A 58 -3.16 17.80 -6.60
N THR A 59 -4.38 18.07 -7.05
CA THR A 59 -5.42 18.72 -6.25
C THR A 59 -6.14 17.70 -5.37
N VAL A 60 -6.79 18.18 -4.29
CA VAL A 60 -7.58 17.30 -3.41
C VAL A 60 -8.70 16.58 -4.18
N VAL A 61 -9.30 17.23 -5.19
CA VAL A 61 -10.36 16.64 -6.02
C VAL A 61 -9.81 15.51 -6.90
N GLN A 62 -8.62 15.69 -7.47
CA GLN A 62 -7.92 14.61 -8.20
C GLN A 62 -7.61 13.45 -7.26
N LEU A 63 -7.07 13.70 -6.06
CA LEU A 63 -6.78 12.65 -5.10
C LEU A 63 -8.05 11.90 -4.64
N GLN A 64 -9.16 12.60 -4.45
CA GLN A 64 -10.45 11.96 -4.13
C GLN A 64 -10.91 11.05 -5.27
N THR A 65 -10.89 11.53 -6.51
CA THR A 65 -11.28 10.75 -7.69
C THR A 65 -10.38 9.53 -7.88
N ALA A 66 -9.07 9.72 -7.71
CA ALA A 66 -8.07 8.66 -7.79
C ALA A 66 -8.28 7.62 -6.67
N SER A 67 -8.59 8.06 -5.44
CA SER A 67 -8.87 7.16 -4.31
C SER A 67 -10.11 6.28 -4.56
N GLN A 68 -11.18 6.83 -5.13
CA GLN A 68 -12.38 6.08 -5.49
C GLN A 68 -12.11 5.06 -6.59
N SER A 69 -11.21 5.38 -7.51
CA SER A 69 -10.80 4.48 -8.60
C SER A 69 -9.91 3.37 -8.04
N LEU A 70 -8.97 3.69 -7.17
CA LEU A 70 -8.10 2.73 -6.48
C LEU A 70 -8.92 1.76 -5.64
N SER A 71 -9.90 2.24 -4.86
CA SER A 71 -10.77 1.36 -4.04
C SER A 71 -11.55 0.33 -4.87
N LYS A 72 -11.91 0.67 -6.12
CA LYS A 72 -12.60 -0.26 -7.03
C LYS A 72 -11.66 -1.32 -7.60
N ARG A 73 -10.38 -0.99 -7.81
CA ARG A 73 -9.36 -1.92 -8.33
C ARG A 73 -8.83 -2.86 -7.26
N VAL A 74 -8.59 -2.34 -6.05
CA VAL A 74 -8.10 -3.11 -4.89
C VAL A 74 -9.25 -3.88 -4.23
N ASN A 75 -9.74 -4.89 -4.94
CA ASN A 75 -10.85 -5.77 -4.53
C ASN A 75 -10.40 -7.19 -4.15
N TYR A 76 -9.09 -7.40 -4.03
CA TYR A 76 -8.45 -8.71 -3.87
C TYR A 76 -7.74 -8.88 -2.52
N LEU A 77 -7.81 -7.90 -1.61
CA LEU A 77 -7.25 -8.00 -0.26
C LEU A 77 -8.14 -8.80 0.71
N LEU A 78 -9.21 -9.44 0.23
CA LEU A 78 -10.30 -10.08 1.01
C LEU A 78 -11.06 -9.12 1.95
N GLU A 79 -10.54 -7.91 2.16
CA GLU A 79 -11.14 -6.80 2.87
C GLU A 79 -11.37 -5.67 1.86
N PRO A 80 -12.63 -5.27 1.57
CA PRO A 80 -12.89 -4.16 0.65
C PRO A 80 -12.33 -2.86 1.22
N ILE A 81 -11.62 -2.07 0.40
CA ILE A 81 -11.06 -0.79 0.82
C ILE A 81 -12.01 0.35 0.42
N ALA A 82 -12.21 1.33 1.29
CA ALA A 82 -13.00 2.52 1.00
C ALA A 82 -12.32 3.79 1.52
N PRO A 83 -12.45 4.94 0.84
CA PRO A 83 -12.05 6.23 1.41
C PRO A 83 -12.78 6.51 2.72
N ILE A 84 -12.05 6.95 3.74
CA ILE A 84 -12.61 7.27 5.08
C ILE A 84 -12.38 8.72 5.49
N GLU A 85 -11.34 9.36 4.97
CA GLU A 85 -10.97 10.72 5.33
C GLU A 85 -10.32 11.43 4.14
N THR A 86 -10.63 12.71 3.97
CA THR A 86 -9.92 13.61 3.07
C THR A 86 -9.44 14.81 3.86
N ASP A 87 -8.13 15.01 3.90
CA ASP A 87 -7.53 16.22 4.44
C ASP A 87 -7.28 17.21 3.29
N ALA A 88 -8.12 18.24 3.22
CA ALA A 88 -7.98 19.29 2.21
C ALA A 88 -6.80 20.23 2.47
N GLN A 89 -6.34 20.37 3.72
CA GLN A 89 -5.21 21.22 4.08
C GLN A 89 -3.88 20.52 3.76
N GLY A 90 -3.75 19.25 4.18
CA GLY A 90 -2.58 18.41 3.89
C GLY A 90 -2.56 17.84 2.47
N CYS A 91 -3.67 17.94 1.73
CA CYS A 91 -3.89 17.34 0.41
C CYS A 91 -3.57 15.84 0.42
N SER A 92 -4.35 15.10 1.20
CA SER A 92 -4.26 13.64 1.26
C SER A 92 -5.63 12.98 1.42
N VAL A 93 -5.74 11.75 0.93
CA VAL A 93 -6.91 10.90 1.10
C VAL A 93 -6.49 9.59 1.74
N GLN A 94 -7.18 9.23 2.81
CA GLN A 94 -6.97 7.98 3.52
C GLN A 94 -8.09 7.00 3.16
N LEU A 95 -7.71 5.79 2.80
CA LEU A 95 -8.60 4.67 2.59
C LEU A 95 -8.32 3.57 3.60
N ARG A 96 -9.33 2.77 3.93
CA ARG A 96 -9.21 1.69 4.91
C ARG A 96 -10.09 0.50 4.54
N SER A 97 -9.73 -0.70 5.00
CA SER A 97 -10.65 -1.84 5.05
C SER A 97 -12.00 -1.43 5.68
N ASN A 98 -13.09 -1.63 4.96
CA ASN A 98 -14.43 -1.31 5.42
C ASN A 98 -15.47 -2.32 4.86
N PRO A 99 -15.93 -3.30 5.65
CA PRO A 99 -15.62 -3.46 7.07
C PRO A 99 -14.18 -3.96 7.32
N PRO A 100 -13.57 -3.59 8.45
CA PRO A 100 -12.28 -4.17 8.86
C PRO A 100 -12.46 -5.63 9.29
N GLN A 101 -11.39 -6.43 9.24
CA GLN A 101 -11.36 -7.74 9.86
C GLN A 101 -11.58 -7.61 11.38
N ARG A 102 -12.43 -8.47 11.94
CA ARG A 102 -12.72 -8.51 13.38
C ARG A 102 -12.39 -9.90 13.93
N ASP A 103 -11.80 -9.91 15.11
CA ASP A 103 -11.68 -11.09 15.96
C ASP A 103 -12.00 -10.72 17.42
N ASP A 104 -11.89 -11.68 18.32
CA ASP A 104 -12.15 -11.48 19.76
C ASP A 104 -11.20 -10.45 20.40
N ASN A 105 -10.05 -10.17 19.77
CA ASN A 105 -8.99 -9.33 20.31
C ASN A 105 -8.96 -7.91 19.73
N GLY A 106 -9.74 -7.62 18.67
CA GLY A 106 -9.87 -6.26 18.15
C GLY A 106 -10.20 -6.20 16.66
N ARG A 107 -9.70 -5.14 16.02
CA ARG A 107 -9.89 -4.91 14.59
C ARG A 107 -8.55 -4.88 13.89
N ARG A 108 -8.42 -5.60 12.79
CA ARG A 108 -7.30 -5.49 11.86
C ARG A 108 -7.80 -4.91 10.55
N TYR A 109 -6.99 -4.07 9.93
CA TYR A 109 -7.34 -3.45 8.66
C TYR A 109 -6.11 -3.04 7.87
N TYR A 110 -6.26 -3.06 6.56
CA TYR A 110 -5.38 -2.33 5.66
C TYR A 110 -5.73 -0.85 5.65
N GLU A 111 -4.72 -0.03 5.46
CA GLU A 111 -4.85 1.40 5.26
C GLU A 111 -4.00 1.82 4.06
N LEU A 112 -4.63 2.53 3.13
CA LEU A 112 -3.97 3.17 2.00
C LEU A 112 -3.93 4.68 2.24
N LEU A 113 -2.78 5.30 1.99
CA LEU A 113 -2.63 6.75 2.04
C LEU A 113 -2.20 7.26 0.67
N LEU A 114 -2.99 8.19 0.13
CA LEU A 114 -2.70 8.91 -1.10
C LEU A 114 -2.36 10.36 -0.73
N ARG A 115 -1.14 10.81 -1.02
CA ARG A 115 -0.67 12.14 -0.59
C ARG A 115 -0.03 12.93 -1.73
N ARG A 116 -0.40 14.21 -1.85
CA ARG A 116 0.27 15.16 -2.76
C ARG A 116 1.77 15.23 -2.49
N GLY A 117 2.56 15.11 -3.56
CA GLY A 117 4.03 15.18 -3.53
C GLY A 117 4.71 14.07 -2.72
N GLY A 118 3.99 13.01 -2.35
CA GLY A 118 4.46 12.03 -1.37
C GLY A 118 4.41 10.60 -1.91
N SER A 119 3.23 9.98 -1.95
CA SER A 119 3.15 8.55 -2.26
C SER A 119 1.73 8.01 -2.39
N VAL A 120 1.64 6.78 -2.88
CA VAL A 120 0.58 5.81 -2.63
C VAL A 120 1.15 4.73 -1.73
N ALA A 121 0.69 4.57 -0.49
CA ALA A 121 1.28 3.64 0.48
C ALA A 121 0.25 2.74 1.15
N LEU A 122 0.56 1.46 1.33
CA LEU A 122 -0.21 0.46 2.05
C LEU A 122 0.50 0.05 3.35
N CYS A 123 -0.27 0.00 4.44
CA CYS A 123 0.14 -0.61 5.71
C CYS A 123 -1.00 -1.45 6.27
N ARG A 124 -0.69 -2.37 7.20
CA ARG A 124 -1.69 -3.08 8.01
C ARG A 124 -1.61 -2.58 9.45
N PHE A 125 -2.77 -2.45 10.09
CA PHE A 125 -2.90 -1.95 11.45
C PHE A 125 -3.76 -2.90 12.29
N GLU A 126 -3.48 -2.92 13.58
CA GLU A 126 -4.33 -3.51 14.61
C GLU A 126 -4.81 -2.40 15.56
N LYS A 127 -6.07 -2.48 15.98
CA LYS A 127 -6.68 -1.61 16.98
C LYS A 127 -7.43 -2.47 18.01
N GLN A 128 -6.83 -2.60 19.18
CA GLN A 128 -7.45 -3.23 20.34
C GLN A 128 -8.33 -2.20 21.11
N PRO A 129 -9.37 -2.64 21.83
CA PRO A 129 -10.16 -1.76 22.68
C PRO A 129 -9.30 -1.02 23.71
N GLY A 130 -9.50 0.29 23.86
CA GLY A 130 -8.76 1.11 24.84
C GLY A 130 -7.30 1.43 24.49
N GLN A 131 -6.69 0.78 23.50
CA GLN A 131 -5.29 1.00 23.11
C GLN A 131 -5.16 1.78 21.80
N PRO A 132 -4.11 2.58 21.56
CA PRO A 132 -3.88 3.19 20.26
C PRO A 132 -3.75 2.14 19.15
N ARG A 133 -3.97 2.55 17.89
CA ARG A 133 -3.69 1.66 16.76
C ARG A 133 -2.18 1.46 16.63
N VAL A 134 -1.75 0.27 16.26
CA VAL A 134 -0.35 -0.07 16.00
C VAL A 134 -0.20 -0.67 14.60
N ARG A 135 0.92 -0.38 13.93
CA ARG A 135 1.25 -1.01 12.66
C ARG A 135 1.62 -2.48 12.94
N ILE A 136 1.12 -3.38 12.10
CA ILE A 136 1.44 -4.80 12.16
C ILE A 136 1.87 -5.29 10.77
N PRO A 137 2.63 -6.39 10.68
CA PRO A 137 3.02 -6.92 9.39
C PRO A 137 1.83 -7.44 8.59
N ALA A 138 1.93 -7.35 7.26
CA ALA A 138 1.01 -7.92 6.31
C ALA A 138 1.67 -9.09 5.57
N ALA A 139 1.10 -10.29 5.71
CA ALA A 139 1.47 -11.42 4.87
C ALA A 139 0.70 -11.34 3.54
N LEU A 140 1.41 -11.07 2.45
CA LEU A 140 0.84 -10.91 1.11
C LEU A 140 1.51 -11.89 0.14
N THR A 141 0.74 -12.46 -0.79
CA THR A 141 1.32 -13.23 -1.88
C THR A 141 2.08 -12.31 -2.83
N HIS A 142 3.07 -12.86 -3.54
CA HIS A 142 3.79 -12.14 -4.60
C HIS A 142 2.84 -11.61 -5.68
N GLU A 143 1.78 -12.37 -6.00
CA GLU A 143 0.74 -11.90 -6.93
C GLU A 143 0.03 -10.64 -6.41
N VAL A 144 -0.37 -10.62 -5.15
CA VAL A 144 -1.05 -9.46 -4.53
C VAL A 144 -0.11 -8.26 -4.46
N ILE A 145 1.17 -8.46 -4.11
CA ILE A 145 2.18 -7.39 -4.10
C ILE A 145 2.36 -6.78 -5.49
N GLY A 146 2.52 -7.63 -6.52
CA GLY A 146 2.65 -7.17 -7.90
C GLY A 146 1.44 -6.36 -8.37
N ARG A 147 0.23 -6.87 -8.10
CA ARG A 147 -1.02 -6.19 -8.46
C ARG A 147 -1.20 -4.85 -7.74
N LEU A 148 -0.79 -4.75 -6.47
CA LEU A 148 -0.80 -3.48 -5.73
C LEU A 148 0.11 -2.44 -6.38
N ILE A 149 1.31 -2.83 -6.80
CA ILE A 149 2.25 -1.93 -7.46
C ILE A 149 1.67 -1.40 -8.78
N ASP A 150 1.08 -2.28 -9.57
CA ASP A 150 0.43 -1.90 -10.83
C ASP A 150 -0.79 -0.99 -10.57
N ASP A 151 -1.58 -1.26 -9.53
CA ASP A 151 -2.71 -0.42 -9.13
C ASP A 151 -2.27 0.96 -8.61
N PHE A 152 -1.13 1.05 -7.93
CA PHE A 152 -0.55 2.33 -7.48
C PHE A 152 -0.06 3.14 -8.68
N ALA A 153 0.66 2.52 -9.60
CA ALA A 153 1.10 3.16 -10.83
C ALA A 153 -0.10 3.68 -11.65
N ALA A 154 -1.13 2.86 -11.83
CA ALA A 154 -2.36 3.26 -12.51
C ALA A 154 -3.16 4.36 -11.76
N THR A 155 -2.95 4.50 -10.44
CA THR A 155 -3.54 5.61 -9.67
C THR A 155 -2.84 6.91 -9.99
N VAL A 156 -1.51 6.88 -10.08
CA VAL A 156 -0.69 8.04 -10.46
C VAL A 156 -0.99 8.44 -11.91
N ASP A 157 -1.10 7.48 -12.83
CA ASP A 157 -1.42 7.73 -14.25
C ASP A 157 -2.78 8.40 -14.46
N GLY A 158 -3.71 8.26 -13.51
CA GLY A 158 -5.06 8.80 -13.58
C GLY A 158 -5.24 10.19 -12.97
N ILE A 159 -4.17 10.83 -12.49
CA ILE A 159 -4.18 12.16 -11.87
C ILE A 159 -3.68 13.21 -12.86
#